data_AF-A0A7X3MSP3-F1
#
_entry.id   AF-A0A7X3MSP3-F1
#
_cell.length_a   1.000
_cell.length_b   1.000
_cell.length_c   1.000
_cell.angle_alpha   90.00
_cell.angle_beta   90.00
_cell.angle_gamma   90.00
#
_symmetry.space_group_name_H-M   'P 1'
#
loop_
_entity.id
_entity.type
_entity.pdbx_description
1 polymer ?
#
loop_
_entity_poly.entity_id
_entity_poly.type
_entity_poly.pdbx_seq_one_letter_code
_entity_poly.pdbx_strand_id
1 'polypeptide(L)'
;MKHLVLALAIAAAPLAATAHEMAKGPNGGPVVDSAGHHVELVANGSELVLFLTEADGKPLASAGTKNARAIVQDGGKTATVQLQPAEPNKLVGALAQPLGSGARVVVSATMADGHAVQARFVNN
;
A
#
# COMPACT_ATOMS: atom_id res chain seq x y z
N MET A 1 10.55 -29.54 -59.63
CA MET A 1 10.14 -28.20 -59.16
C MET A 1 10.24 -28.22 -57.63
N LYS A 2 11.08 -27.35 -57.06
CA LYS A 2 11.48 -27.37 -55.64
C LYS A 2 10.45 -26.59 -54.84
N HIS A 3 9.70 -27.25 -53.95
CA HIS A 3 8.79 -26.58 -53.02
C HIS A 3 9.56 -26.25 -51.74
N LEU A 4 9.86 -24.97 -51.53
CA LEU A 4 10.50 -24.45 -50.32
C LEU A 4 9.41 -24.22 -49.26
N VAL A 5 9.38 -25.05 -48.21
CA VAL A 5 8.52 -24.83 -47.04
C VAL A 5 9.24 -23.86 -46.10
N LEU A 6 8.72 -22.65 -45.95
CA LEU A 6 9.22 -21.64 -45.02
C LEU A 6 8.49 -21.79 -43.68
N ALA A 7 9.16 -22.38 -42.69
CA ALA A 7 8.66 -22.46 -41.32
C ALA A 7 8.93 -21.12 -40.60
N LEU A 8 7.88 -20.38 -40.30
CA LEU A 8 7.95 -19.12 -39.55
C LEU A 8 7.95 -19.46 -38.05
N ALA A 9 9.13 -19.47 -37.43
CA ALA A 9 9.27 -19.59 -35.99
C ALA A 9 8.89 -18.25 -35.32
N ILE A 10 7.70 -18.18 -34.72
CA ILE A 10 7.30 -17.05 -33.89
C ILE A 10 8.05 -17.16 -32.56
N ALA A 11 9.12 -16.38 -32.41
CA ALA A 11 9.80 -16.23 -31.13
C ALA A 11 8.90 -15.45 -30.17
N ALA A 12 8.28 -16.14 -29.22
CA ALA A 12 7.59 -15.51 -28.10
C ALA A 12 8.65 -14.92 -27.15
N ALA A 13 8.93 -13.63 -27.28
CA ALA A 13 9.73 -12.91 -26.30
C ALA A 13 8.91 -12.77 -25.01
N PRO A 14 9.46 -13.12 -23.83
CA PRO A 14 8.79 -12.86 -22.56
C PRO A 14 8.72 -11.34 -22.37
N LEU A 15 7.50 -10.79 -22.29
CA LEU A 15 7.31 -9.45 -21.75
C LEU A 15 7.71 -9.51 -20.27
N ALA A 16 8.90 -8.98 -19.95
CA ALA A 16 9.28 -8.71 -18.58
C ALA A 16 8.28 -7.68 -18.02
N ALA A 17 7.36 -8.14 -17.18
CA ALA A 17 6.49 -7.26 -16.42
C ALA A 17 7.36 -6.49 -15.42
N THR A 18 7.61 -5.21 -15.69
CA THR A 18 8.25 -4.32 -14.73
C THR A 18 7.28 -4.11 -13.57
N ALA A 19 7.52 -4.76 -12.43
CA ALA A 19 6.87 -4.40 -11.18
C ALA A 19 7.36 -2.98 -10.84
N HIS A 20 6.51 -1.96 -11.00
CA HIS A 20 6.81 -0.63 -10.49
C HIS A 20 6.91 -0.75 -8.96
N GLU A 21 8.12 -0.63 -8.43
CA GLU A 21 8.29 -0.51 -6.98
C GLU A 21 7.57 0.74 -6.49
N MET A 22 6.82 0.61 -5.40
CA MET A 22 6.16 1.75 -4.76
C MET A 22 7.23 2.74 -4.28
N ALA A 23 6.98 4.03 -4.51
CA ALA A 23 7.86 5.08 -4.04
C ALA A 23 8.00 4.99 -2.50
N LYS A 24 9.21 5.21 -2.00
CA LYS A 24 9.49 5.24 -0.57
C LYS A 24 9.25 6.64 -0.04
N GLY A 25 8.48 6.75 1.03
CA GLY A 25 8.15 8.01 1.68
C GLY A 25 9.25 8.46 2.65
N PRO A 26 9.04 9.64 3.29
CA PRO A 26 10.00 10.23 4.20
C PRO A 26 10.31 9.37 5.44
N ASN A 27 9.40 8.48 5.83
CA ASN A 27 9.56 7.59 6.98
C ASN A 27 10.09 6.21 6.58
N GLY A 28 10.42 6.02 5.30
CA GLY A 28 10.94 4.78 4.77
C GLY A 28 9.89 3.73 4.44
N GLY A 29 8.61 4.05 4.51
CA GLY A 29 7.51 3.17 4.09
C GLY A 29 7.21 3.28 2.61
N PRO A 30 6.54 2.30 1.98
CA PRO A 30 5.92 2.52 0.68
C PRO A 30 4.78 3.55 0.76
N VAL A 31 4.64 4.35 -0.29
CA VAL A 31 3.60 5.39 -0.43
C VAL A 31 2.60 5.00 -1.52
N VAL A 32 1.33 5.31 -1.26
CA VAL A 32 0.25 5.22 -2.24
C VAL A 32 -0.51 6.52 -2.27
N ASP A 33 -0.70 7.07 -3.47
CA ASP A 33 -1.62 8.17 -3.74
C ASP A 33 -3.08 7.69 -3.71
N SER A 34 -3.94 8.38 -2.97
CA SER A 34 -5.38 8.12 -2.94
C SER A 34 -6.16 9.40 -2.66
N ALA A 35 -7.12 9.72 -3.53
CA ALA A 35 -7.98 10.90 -3.39
C ALA A 35 -7.23 12.24 -3.19
N GLY A 36 -6.06 12.40 -3.82
CA GLY A 36 -5.23 13.61 -3.69
C GLY A 36 -4.30 13.62 -2.47
N HIS A 37 -4.22 12.50 -1.74
CA HIS A 37 -3.40 12.35 -0.55
C HIS A 37 -2.35 11.26 -0.70
N HIS A 38 -1.20 11.46 -0.08
CA HIS A 38 -0.19 10.42 0.11
C HIS A 38 -0.47 9.65 1.39
N VAL A 39 -0.53 8.34 1.29
CA VAL A 39 -0.60 7.42 2.43
C VAL A 39 0.66 6.59 2.46
N GLU A 40 1.54 6.85 3.42
CA GLU A 40 2.75 6.06 3.66
C GLU A 40 2.50 5.02 4.75
N LEU A 41 2.82 3.75 4.47
CA LEU A 41 2.73 2.67 5.45
C LEU A 41 4.11 2.31 6.01
N VAL A 42 4.26 2.38 7.33
CA VAL A 42 5.43 1.85 8.06
C VAL A 42 4.98 0.75 9.00
N ALA A 43 5.55 -0.44 8.84
CA ALA A 43 5.43 -1.52 9.83
C ALA A 43 6.61 -1.42 10.81
N ASN A 44 6.31 -1.22 12.09
CA ASN A 44 7.30 -1.11 13.16
C ASN A 44 7.08 -2.24 14.18
N GLY A 45 7.69 -3.39 13.94
CA GLY A 45 7.44 -4.59 14.74
C GLY A 45 5.96 -4.96 14.70
N SER A 46 5.30 -5.00 15.86
CA SER A 46 3.87 -5.30 15.99
C SER A 46 2.96 -4.07 15.90
N GLU A 47 3.42 -2.99 15.27
CA GLU A 47 2.63 -1.79 15.04
C GLU A 47 2.57 -1.46 13.55
N LEU A 48 1.39 -1.07 13.09
CA LEU A 48 1.16 -0.53 11.75
C LEU A 48 0.91 0.97 11.88
N VAL A 49 1.76 1.76 11.24
CA VAL A 49 1.70 3.22 11.25
C VAL A 49 1.44 3.72 9.85
N LEU A 50 0.41 4.54 9.69
CA LEU A 50 0.17 5.31 8.47
C LEU A 50 0.54 6.76 8.72
N PHE A 51 1.34 7.34 7.82
CA PHE A 51 1.56 8.78 7.77
C PHE A 51 0.71 9.36 6.65
N LEU A 52 0.01 10.45 6.98
CA LEU A 52 -0.89 11.13 6.07
C LEU A 52 -0.29 12.47 5.65
N THR A 53 -0.17 12.69 4.35
CA THR A 53 0.19 14.00 3.81
C THR A 53 -0.67 14.34 2.60
N GLU A 54 -0.85 15.64 2.37
CA GLU A 54 -1.41 16.19 1.16
C GLU A 54 -0.50 15.90 -0.05
N ALA A 55 -1.01 16.06 -1.28
CA ALA A 55 -0.23 15.89 -2.50
C ALA A 55 1.06 16.74 -2.55
N ASP A 56 1.07 17.91 -1.91
CA ASP A 56 2.23 18.81 -1.82
C ASP A 56 3.22 18.46 -0.70
N GLY A 57 2.98 17.35 0.02
CA GLY A 57 3.83 16.83 1.08
C GLY A 57 3.57 17.43 2.46
N LYS A 58 2.59 18.34 2.62
CA LYS A 58 2.22 18.86 3.93
C LYS A 58 1.51 17.81 4.78
N PRO A 59 1.74 17.77 6.10
CA PRO A 59 1.00 16.88 7.00
C PRO A 59 -0.51 17.10 6.92
N LEU A 60 -1.27 16.02 6.70
CA LEU A 60 -2.73 16.03 6.81
C LEU A 60 -3.12 15.59 8.23
N ALA A 61 -3.98 16.36 8.91
CA ALA A 61 -4.36 16.06 10.29
C ALA A 61 -5.04 14.70 10.43
N SER A 62 -4.60 13.89 11.40
CA SER A 62 -5.24 12.59 11.70
C SER A 62 -6.49 12.75 12.56
N ALA A 63 -6.56 13.81 13.38
CA ALA A 63 -7.73 14.15 14.17
C ALA A 63 -8.95 14.40 13.26
N GLY A 64 -10.09 13.78 13.58
CA GLY A 64 -11.31 13.87 12.77
C GLY A 64 -11.44 12.78 11.70
N THR A 65 -10.41 11.96 11.49
CA THR A 65 -10.51 10.76 10.64
C THR A 65 -11.54 9.78 11.20
N LYS A 66 -12.37 9.21 10.32
CA LYS A 66 -13.44 8.27 10.67
C LYS A 66 -13.24 6.94 9.95
N ASN A 67 -13.77 5.86 10.55
CA ASN A 67 -13.81 4.52 9.97
C ASN A 67 -12.44 3.96 9.54
N ALA A 68 -11.36 4.43 10.16
CA ALA A 68 -10.01 4.06 9.82
C ALA A 68 -9.71 2.61 10.24
N ARG A 69 -9.38 1.77 9.26
CA ARG A 69 -9.00 0.37 9.48
C ARG A 69 -8.02 -0.11 8.41
N ALA A 70 -7.29 -1.17 8.73
CA ALA A 70 -6.51 -1.95 7.78
C ALA A 70 -6.99 -3.41 7.77
N ILE A 71 -7.17 -3.98 6.58
CA ILE A 71 -7.33 -5.42 6.38
C ILE A 71 -5.96 -5.98 6.04
N VAL A 72 -5.44 -6.85 6.89
CA VAL A 72 -4.13 -7.49 6.76
C VAL A 72 -4.33 -8.94 6.35
N GLN A 73 -3.69 -9.33 5.25
CA GLN A 73 -3.59 -10.72 4.81
C GLN A 73 -2.14 -11.18 4.93
N ASP A 74 -1.89 -12.15 5.80
CA ASP A 74 -0.54 -12.63 6.10
C ASP A 74 -0.57 -14.12 6.46
N GLY A 75 0.32 -14.91 5.86
CA GLY A 75 0.40 -16.37 6.09
C GLY A 75 -0.92 -17.12 5.89
N GLY A 76 -1.75 -16.68 4.92
CA GLY A 76 -3.08 -17.26 4.66
C GLY A 76 -4.18 -16.85 5.65
N LYS A 77 -3.88 -16.00 6.63
CA LYS A 77 -4.85 -15.45 7.58
C LYS A 77 -5.28 -14.05 7.16
N THR A 78 -6.51 -13.67 7.48
CA THR A 78 -7.01 -12.30 7.32
C THR A 78 -7.38 -11.74 8.69
N ALA A 79 -6.91 -10.53 9.00
CA ALA A 79 -7.23 -9.80 10.22
C ALA A 79 -7.68 -8.37 9.89
N THR A 80 -8.58 -7.82 10.70
CA THR A 80 -8.91 -6.39 10.67
C THR A 80 -8.19 -5.70 11.82
N VAL A 81 -7.41 -4.68 11.50
CA VAL A 81 -6.70 -3.81 12.45
C VAL A 81 -7.42 -2.48 12.49
N GLN A 82 -7.93 -2.10 13.65
CA GLN A 82 -8.51 -0.77 13.85
C GLN A 82 -7.38 0.25 13.97
N LEU A 83 -7.52 1.37 13.26
CA LEU A 83 -6.52 2.43 13.27
C LEU A 83 -7.04 3.62 14.06
N GLN A 84 -6.21 4.13 14.96
CA GLN A 84 -6.53 5.28 15.81
C GLN A 84 -5.67 6.47 15.42
N PRO A 85 -6.21 7.70 15.45
CA PRO A 85 -5.40 8.90 15.31
C PRO A 85 -4.29 8.95 16.35
N ALA A 86 -3.07 9.17 15.87
CA ALA A 86 -1.94 9.62 16.65
C ALA A 86 -1.47 10.94 16.03
N GLU A 87 -1.56 12.02 16.79
CA GLU A 87 -1.30 13.36 16.28
C GLU A 87 0.19 13.56 15.93
N PRO A 88 0.51 14.45 14.97
CA PRO A 88 -0.43 15.30 14.24
C PRO A 88 -1.08 14.62 13.01
N ASN A 89 -0.40 13.66 12.36
CA ASN A 89 -0.77 13.16 11.03
C ASN A 89 -0.64 11.65 10.86
N LYS A 90 -0.76 10.89 11.95
CA LYS A 90 -0.62 9.44 11.91
C LYS A 90 -1.91 8.71 12.25
N LEU A 91 -2.08 7.53 11.66
CA LEU A 91 -3.04 6.52 12.09
C LEU A 91 -2.27 5.27 12.52
N VAL A 92 -2.51 4.78 13.73
CA VAL A 92 -1.74 3.69 14.33
C VAL A 92 -2.67 2.54 14.69
N GLY A 93 -2.25 1.31 14.41
CA GLY A 93 -2.95 0.10 14.83
C GLY A 93 -2.01 -0.99 15.30
N ALA A 94 -2.43 -1.74 16.31
CA ALA A 94 -1.68 -2.88 16.82
C ALA A 94 -1.85 -4.09 15.90
N LEU A 95 -0.74 -4.74 15.58
CA LEU A 95 -0.69 -6.04 14.91
C LEU A 95 -0.51 -7.14 15.95
N ALA A 96 -1.10 -8.31 15.70
CA ALA A 96 -0.89 -9.47 16.57
C ALA A 96 0.55 -10.03 16.48
N GLN A 97 1.23 -9.76 15.37
CA GLN A 97 2.61 -10.15 15.07
C GLN A 97 3.17 -9.18 14.00
N PRO A 98 4.50 -9.05 13.88
CA PRO A 98 5.09 -8.33 12.76
C PRO A 98 4.62 -8.88 11.40
N LEU A 99 4.49 -8.00 10.41
CA LEU A 99 4.09 -8.40 9.06
C LEU A 99 5.15 -9.34 8.45
N GLY A 100 4.71 -10.50 7.98
CA GLY A 100 5.53 -11.39 7.16
C GLY A 100 5.87 -10.79 5.80
N SER A 101 6.92 -11.31 5.15
CA SER A 101 7.20 -10.97 3.74
C SER A 101 6.05 -11.48 2.85
N GLY A 102 5.64 -10.67 1.89
CA GLY A 102 4.46 -10.86 1.06
C GLY A 102 3.12 -10.50 1.71
N ALA A 103 3.09 -10.07 2.98
CA ALA A 103 1.86 -9.66 3.64
C ALA A 103 1.21 -8.49 2.89
N ARG A 104 -0.11 -8.56 2.71
CA ARG A 104 -0.89 -7.55 1.99
C ARG A 104 -1.71 -6.73 2.97
N VAL A 105 -1.66 -5.42 2.84
CA VAL A 105 -2.40 -4.50 3.70
C VAL A 105 -3.30 -3.64 2.82
N VAL A 106 -4.61 -3.64 3.11
CA VAL A 106 -5.57 -2.71 2.50
C VAL A 106 -6.10 -1.78 3.57
N VAL A 107 -5.79 -0.50 3.44
CA VAL A 107 -6.24 0.56 4.33
C VAL A 107 -7.51 1.20 3.76
N SER A 108 -8.43 1.56 4.64
CA SER A 108 -9.56 2.43 4.31
C SER A 108 -9.82 3.42 5.44
N ALA A 109 -10.07 4.69 5.11
CA ALA A 109 -10.48 5.72 6.06
C ALA A 109 -11.28 6.83 5.37
N THR A 110 -12.05 7.59 6.14
CA THR A 110 -12.53 8.91 5.75
C THR A 110 -11.68 9.94 6.48
N MET A 111 -10.87 10.70 5.74
CA MET A 111 -9.93 11.67 6.29
C MET A 111 -10.65 12.86 6.93
N ALA A 112 -9.90 13.67 7.68
CA ALA A 112 -10.42 14.84 8.38
C ALA A 112 -11.06 15.89 7.45
N ASP A 113 -10.61 15.96 6.20
CA ASP A 113 -11.15 16.82 5.15
C ASP A 113 -12.41 16.24 4.45
N GLY A 114 -12.83 15.03 4.83
CA GLY A 114 -13.99 14.33 4.29
C GLY A 114 -13.70 13.40 3.11
N HIS A 115 -12.48 13.36 2.58
CA HIS A 115 -12.13 12.46 1.48
C HIS A 115 -12.02 11.01 1.95
N ALA A 116 -12.61 10.09 1.19
CA ALA A 116 -12.45 8.66 1.41
C ALA A 116 -11.17 8.17 0.73
N VAL A 117 -10.28 7.52 1.49
CA VAL A 117 -9.05 6.93 0.97
C VAL A 117 -9.07 5.41 1.02
N GLN A 118 -8.47 4.80 0.01
CA GLN A 118 -8.13 3.38 0.01
C GLN A 118 -6.72 3.19 -0.53
N ALA A 119 -5.85 2.56 0.26
CA ALA A 119 -4.47 2.31 -0.12
C ALA A 119 -4.13 0.82 0.04
N ARG A 120 -3.36 0.26 -0.89
CA ARG A 120 -3.00 -1.16 -0.91
C ARG A 120 -1.48 -1.30 -0.92
N PHE A 121 -0.95 -2.07 0.01
CA PHE A 121 0.48 -2.27 0.21
C PHE A 121 0.82 -3.76 0.21
N VAL A 122 2.05 -4.06 -0.19
CA VAL A 122 2.67 -5.38 0.01
C VAL A 122 3.95 -5.15 0.80
N ASN A 123 4.14 -5.92 1.89
CA ASN A 123 5.36 -5.93 2.67
C ASN A 123 6.37 -6.82 1.95
N ASN A 124 7.44 -6.26 1.38
CA ASN A 124 8.46 -7.02 0.65
C ASN A 124 9.65 -7.34 1.57
#